data_AF-A0A953LSC8-F1
#
_entry.id   AF-A0A953LSC8-F1
#
_cell.length_a   1.000
_cell.length_b   1.000
_cell.length_c   1.000
_cell.angle_alpha   90.00
_cell.angle_beta   90.00
_cell.angle_gamma   90.00
#
_symmetry.space_group_name_H-M   'P 1'
#
loop_
_entity.id
_entity.type
_entity.pdbx_description
1 polymer ?
#
loop_
_entity_poly.entity_id
_entity_poly.type
_entity_poly.pdbx_seq_one_letter_code
_entity_poly.pdbx_strand_id
1 'polypeptide(L)'
;MRRFSATIPVLVTGICLYFVIGFGREATAVFTSPIWGFENSDFARAVYAIGRVFNCGPAGLVQLAAFLGAFKLAVAVAFALHLLDRFRPFRNNEVNHELLDAAALLAVFTTFLMAMPALIESTPQFLAPHRPALWLAGLAATLSMIERIVESGDLKPAAIAAPSVALPPRRNGVGALRWDYLRRAAAGS
;
A
#
# COMPACT_ATOMS: atom_id res chain seq x y z
N MET A 1 12.97 -5.56 25.64
CA MET A 1 13.25 -5.59 24.19
C MET A 1 12.01 -6.09 23.47
N ARG A 2 11.20 -5.21 22.88
CA ARG A 2 10.02 -5.63 22.09
C ARG A 2 10.55 -6.34 20.84
N ARG A 3 10.15 -7.59 20.63
CA ARG A 3 10.43 -8.34 19.39
C ARG A 3 9.67 -7.63 18.26
N PHE A 4 10.32 -6.71 17.57
CA PHE A 4 9.79 -6.16 16.32
C PHE A 4 9.66 -7.33 15.36
N SER A 5 8.43 -7.63 14.95
CA SER A 5 8.18 -8.63 13.92
C SER A 5 8.77 -8.10 12.61
N ALA A 6 9.86 -8.71 12.13
CA ALA A 6 10.51 -8.34 10.87
C ALA A 6 9.62 -8.56 9.63
N THR A 7 8.41 -9.09 9.81
CA THR A 7 7.46 -9.39 8.75
C THR A 7 7.01 -8.15 7.97
N ILE A 8 6.62 -7.07 8.65
CA ILE A 8 6.17 -5.83 7.99
C ILE A 8 7.27 -5.26 7.09
N PRO A 9 8.51 -5.04 7.57
CA PRO A 9 9.55 -4.50 6.72
C PRO A 9 9.91 -5.43 5.55
N VAL A 10 9.89 -6.75 5.74
CA VAL A 10 10.11 -7.71 4.65
C VAL A 10 9.02 -7.61 3.58
N LEU A 11 7.74 -7.52 3.98
CA LEU A 11 6.62 -7.38 3.03
C LEU A 11 6.71 -6.08 2.24
N VAL A 12 6.92 -4.94 2.91
CA VAL A 12 7.11 -3.64 2.25
C VAL A 12 8.27 -3.69 1.26
N THR A 13 9.39 -4.33 1.64
CA THR A 13 10.55 -4.49 0.75
C THR A 13 10.19 -5.31 -0.49
N GLY A 14 9.45 -6.41 -0.33
CA GLY A 14 8.96 -7.22 -1.45
C GLY A 14 8.04 -6.43 -2.40
N ILE A 15 7.15 -5.61 -1.86
CA ILE A 15 6.29 -4.72 -2.66
C ILE A 15 7.13 -3.70 -3.43
N CYS A 16 8.10 -3.07 -2.78
CA CYS A 16 8.98 -2.11 -3.44
C CYS A 16 9.74 -2.77 -4.60
N LEU A 17 10.29 -3.97 -4.40
CA LEU A 17 10.98 -4.73 -5.45
C LEU A 17 10.07 -5.06 -6.63
N TYR A 18 8.81 -5.43 -6.36
CA TYR A 18 7.82 -5.66 -7.42
C TYR A 18 7.66 -4.44 -8.32
N PHE A 19 7.50 -3.24 -7.75
CA PHE A 19 7.34 -2.02 -8.55
C PHE A 19 8.63 -1.61 -9.26
N VAL A 20 9.78 -1.67 -8.57
CA VAL A 20 11.08 -1.34 -9.18
C VAL A 20 11.34 -2.22 -10.41
N ILE A 21 11.14 -3.53 -10.29
CA ILE A 21 11.41 -4.47 -11.38
C ILE A 21 10.30 -4.44 -12.43
N GLY A 22 9.04 -4.52 -12.01
CA GLY A 22 7.89 -4.59 -12.91
C GLY A 22 7.72 -3.31 -13.73
N PHE A 23 7.51 -2.17 -13.06
CA PHE A 23 7.32 -0.89 -13.74
C PHE A 23 8.61 -0.39 -14.38
N GLY A 24 9.77 -0.65 -13.77
CA GLY A 24 11.07 -0.28 -14.34
C GLY A 24 11.35 -1.02 -15.65
N ARG A 25 11.08 -2.33 -15.73
CA ARG A 25 11.24 -3.12 -16.96
C ARG A 25 10.28 -2.64 -18.06
N GLU A 26 9.02 -2.35 -17.72
CA GLU A 26 8.07 -1.84 -18.70
C GLU A 26 8.44 -0.45 -19.21
N ALA A 27 8.86 0.45 -18.33
CA ALA A 27 9.29 1.79 -18.71
C ALA A 27 10.57 1.76 -19.57
N THR A 28 11.55 0.95 -19.20
CA THR A 28 12.78 0.79 -20.00
C THR A 28 12.48 0.20 -21.37
N ALA A 29 11.56 -0.76 -21.48
CA ALA A 29 11.10 -1.26 -22.78
C ALA A 29 10.50 -0.15 -23.65
N VAL A 30 9.66 0.73 -23.08
CA VAL A 30 9.11 1.88 -23.81
C VAL A 30 10.21 2.80 -24.35
N PHE A 31 11.22 3.14 -23.55
CA PHE A 31 12.27 4.07 -23.96
C PHE A 31 13.36 3.47 -24.84
N THR A 32 13.52 2.14 -24.84
CA THR A 32 14.51 1.44 -25.67
C THR A 32 13.91 0.89 -26.96
N SER A 33 12.59 0.76 -27.03
CA SER A 33 11.89 0.30 -28.23
C SER A 33 11.91 1.36 -29.34
N PRO A 34 12.22 0.99 -30.59
CA PRO A 34 12.14 1.91 -31.73
C PRO A 34 10.70 2.36 -32.03
N ILE A 35 9.71 1.67 -31.48
CA ILE A 35 8.28 2.00 -31.60
C ILE A 35 7.67 2.34 -30.24
N TRP A 36 8.45 2.87 -29.29
CA TRP A 36 7.93 3.46 -28.04
C TRP A 36 7.03 2.54 -27.20
N GLY A 37 7.30 1.24 -27.19
CA GLY A 37 6.53 0.27 -26.41
C GLY A 37 5.22 -0.21 -27.06
N PHE A 38 4.92 0.21 -28.29
CA PHE A 38 3.72 -0.22 -29.02
C PHE A 38 3.72 -1.72 -29.37
N GLU A 39 4.86 -2.43 -29.21
CA GLU A 39 4.92 -3.89 -29.29
C GLU A 39 4.11 -4.60 -28.19
N ASN A 40 3.89 -3.94 -27.05
CA ASN A 40 3.07 -4.48 -25.98
C ASN A 40 1.60 -4.12 -26.23
N SER A 41 0.77 -5.13 -26.48
CA SER A 41 -0.64 -4.95 -26.84
C SER A 41 -1.46 -4.21 -25.77
N ASP A 42 -1.19 -4.45 -24.49
CA ASP A 42 -1.95 -3.83 -23.40
C ASP A 42 -1.55 -2.36 -23.23
N PHE A 43 -0.24 -2.07 -23.33
CA PHE A 43 0.26 -0.70 -23.31
C PHE A 43 -0.21 0.10 -24.53
N ALA A 44 -0.08 -0.49 -25.73
CA ALA A 44 -0.55 0.12 -26.97
C ALA A 44 -2.05 0.42 -26.90
N ARG A 45 -2.88 -0.54 -26.45
CA ARG A 45 -4.33 -0.33 -26.27
C ARG A 45 -4.59 0.86 -25.35
N ALA A 46 -3.88 0.95 -24.22
CA ALA A 46 -4.05 2.07 -23.30
C ALA A 46 -3.71 3.42 -23.95
N VAL A 47 -2.55 3.50 -24.64
CA VAL A 47 -2.12 4.71 -25.34
C VAL A 47 -3.12 5.11 -26.43
N TYR A 48 -3.58 4.17 -27.26
CA TYR A 48 -4.54 4.46 -28.33
C TYR A 48 -5.90 4.89 -27.80
N ALA A 49 -6.39 4.26 -26.74
CA ALA A 49 -7.68 4.62 -26.16
C ALA A 49 -7.64 5.99 -25.48
N ILE A 50 -6.59 6.28 -24.71
CA ILE A 50 -6.39 7.61 -24.12
C ILE A 50 -6.20 8.65 -25.23
N GLY A 51 -5.37 8.35 -26.22
CA GLY A 51 -5.13 9.22 -27.37
C GLY A 51 -6.41 9.53 -28.16
N ARG A 52 -7.34 8.57 -28.26
CA ARG A 52 -8.65 8.78 -28.89
C ARG A 52 -9.50 9.78 -28.10
N VAL A 53 -9.50 9.71 -26.77
CA VAL A 53 -10.23 10.65 -25.91
C VAL A 53 -9.72 12.08 -26.09
N PHE A 54 -8.40 12.26 -26.25
CA PHE A 54 -7.76 13.55 -26.47
C PHE A 54 -7.61 13.94 -27.96
N ASN A 55 -8.18 13.16 -28.88
CA ASN A 55 -8.07 13.35 -30.32
C ASN A 55 -6.61 13.54 -30.81
N CYS A 56 -5.68 12.75 -30.26
CA CYS A 56 -4.26 12.80 -30.61
C CYS A 56 -4.01 12.22 -32.01
N GLY A 57 -3.26 12.97 -32.83
CA GLY A 57 -2.68 12.43 -34.06
C GLY A 57 -1.48 11.51 -33.80
N PRO A 58 -0.82 10.96 -34.84
CA PRO A 58 0.28 10.00 -34.71
C PRO A 58 1.44 10.50 -33.84
N ALA A 59 1.85 11.76 -34.01
CA ALA A 59 2.90 12.36 -33.18
C ALA A 59 2.48 12.49 -31.71
N GLY A 60 1.19 12.80 -31.45
CA GLY A 60 0.64 12.87 -30.10
C GLY A 60 0.60 11.52 -29.40
N LEU A 61 0.36 10.43 -30.13
CA LEU A 61 0.41 9.07 -29.59
C LEU A 61 1.81 8.68 -29.13
N VAL A 62 2.85 9.07 -29.87
CA VAL A 62 4.25 8.85 -29.48
C VAL A 62 4.59 9.65 -28.21
N GLN A 63 4.18 10.92 -28.16
CA GLN A 63 4.38 11.75 -26.95
C GLN A 63 3.65 11.19 -25.75
N LEU A 64 2.41 10.71 -25.93
CA LEU A 64 1.61 10.07 -24.90
C LEU A 64 2.25 8.76 -24.42
N ALA A 65 2.76 7.93 -25.32
CA ALA A 65 3.52 6.72 -24.97
C ALA A 65 4.75 7.05 -24.12
N ALA A 66 5.55 8.03 -24.56
CA ALA A 66 6.72 8.49 -23.80
C ALA A 66 6.34 9.02 -22.42
N PHE A 67 5.26 9.80 -22.34
CA PHE A 67 4.74 10.34 -21.08
C PHE A 67 4.31 9.22 -20.13
N LEU A 68 3.54 8.24 -20.60
CA LEU A 68 3.10 7.12 -19.77
C LEU A 68 4.27 6.20 -19.36
N GLY A 69 5.26 6.03 -20.24
CA GLY A 69 6.53 5.39 -19.92
C GLY A 69 7.27 6.13 -18.80
N ALA A 70 7.31 7.47 -18.85
CA ALA A 70 7.91 8.30 -17.82
C ALA A 70 7.19 8.17 -16.46
N PHE A 71 5.86 8.09 -16.46
CA PHE A 71 5.09 7.83 -15.23
C PHE A 71 5.44 6.48 -14.61
N LYS A 72 5.52 5.41 -15.42
CA LYS A 72 5.96 4.10 -14.92
C LYS A 72 7.38 4.14 -14.36
N LEU A 73 8.29 4.86 -15.04
CA LEU A 73 9.65 5.06 -14.56
C LEU A 73 9.68 5.82 -13.24
N ALA A 74 8.88 6.88 -13.10
CA ALA A 74 8.79 7.69 -11.89
C ALA A 74 8.30 6.85 -10.69
N VAL A 75 7.32 5.96 -10.90
CA VAL A 75 6.89 4.98 -9.89
C VAL A 75 8.06 4.08 -9.48
N ALA A 76 8.74 3.48 -10.45
CA ALA A 76 9.87 2.59 -10.17
C ALA A 76 11.00 3.31 -9.41
N VAL A 77 11.32 4.55 -9.79
CA VAL A 77 12.32 5.38 -9.11
C VAL A 77 11.88 5.74 -7.69
N ALA A 78 10.62 6.13 -7.47
CA ALA A 78 10.12 6.46 -6.14
C ALA A 78 10.22 5.26 -5.17
N PHE A 79 9.84 4.06 -5.62
CA PHE A 79 10.00 2.84 -4.84
C PHE A 79 11.47 2.46 -4.63
N ALA A 80 12.34 2.67 -5.64
CA ALA A 80 13.77 2.43 -5.50
C ALA A 80 14.41 3.39 -4.48
N LEU A 81 14.02 4.66 -4.48
CA LEU A 81 14.47 5.65 -3.52
C LEU A 81 14.02 5.29 -2.09
N HIS A 82 12.79 4.82 -1.91
CA HIS A 82 12.33 4.34 -0.60
C HIS A 82 13.14 3.12 -0.14
N LEU A 83 13.42 2.18 -1.03
CA LEU A 83 14.30 1.02 -0.79
C LEU A 83 15.69 1.46 -0.32
N LEU A 84 16.32 2.39 -1.05
CA LEU A 84 17.63 2.93 -0.71
C LEU A 84 17.61 3.66 0.64
N ASP A 85 16.58 4.46 0.90
CA ASP A 85 16.41 5.17 2.17
C ASP A 85 16.30 4.19 3.34
N ARG A 86 15.64 3.05 3.14
CA ARG A 86 15.49 2.02 4.18
C ARG A 86 16.77 1.25 4.47
N PHE A 87 17.61 1.03 3.48
CA PHE A 87 18.87 0.30 3.63
C PHE A 87 20.08 1.20 3.93
N ARG A 88 19.89 2.52 4.04
CA ARG A 88 20.97 3.46 4.37
C ARG A 88 21.46 3.26 5.82
N PRO A 89 22.72 2.86 6.04
CA PRO A 89 23.24 2.52 7.38
C PRO A 89 23.47 3.74 8.29
N PHE A 90 23.40 4.97 7.78
CA PHE A 90 23.72 6.21 8.50
C PHE A 90 22.50 7.06 8.90
N ARG A 91 21.27 6.55 8.70
CA ARG A 91 20.04 7.24 9.11
C ARG A 91 19.62 6.73 10.49
N ASN A 92 19.09 7.60 11.34
CA ASN A 92 18.65 7.30 12.73
C ASN A 92 17.44 6.34 12.83
N ASN A 93 17.36 5.32 11.97
CA ASN A 93 16.30 4.32 11.92
C ASN A 93 14.88 4.85 11.59
N GLU A 94 14.73 6.14 11.29
CA GLU A 94 13.46 6.73 10.86
C GLU A 94 13.17 6.41 9.38
N VAL A 95 12.16 5.59 9.16
CA VAL A 95 11.67 5.23 7.81
C VAL A 95 10.83 6.39 7.27
N ASN A 96 11.12 6.83 6.04
CA ASN A 96 10.31 7.87 5.39
C ASN A 96 9.00 7.27 4.84
N HIS A 97 7.97 7.25 5.69
CA HIS A 97 6.63 6.76 5.34
C HIS A 97 5.93 7.63 4.30
N GLU A 98 6.20 8.94 4.26
CA GLU A 98 5.60 9.85 3.27
C GLU A 98 6.05 9.52 1.85
N LEU A 99 7.32 9.13 1.67
CA LEU A 99 7.85 8.71 0.38
C LEU A 99 7.17 7.41 -0.11
N LEU A 100 6.91 6.47 0.79
CA LEU A 100 6.21 5.23 0.45
C LEU A 100 4.75 5.50 0.06
N ASP A 101 4.06 6.35 0.82
CA ASP A 101 2.67 6.74 0.53
C ASP A 101 2.57 7.48 -0.81
N ALA A 102 3.50 8.40 -1.08
CA ALA A 102 3.58 9.12 -2.36
C ALA A 102 3.87 8.16 -3.53
N ALA A 103 4.79 7.21 -3.36
CA ALA A 103 5.09 6.20 -4.37
C ALA A 103 3.88 5.29 -4.65
N ALA A 104 3.19 4.85 -3.60
CA ALA A 104 1.97 4.05 -3.72
C ALA A 104 0.84 4.81 -4.42
N LEU A 105 0.64 6.10 -4.08
CA LEU A 105 -0.35 6.95 -4.73
C LEU A 105 -0.03 7.15 -6.21
N LEU A 106 1.24 7.41 -6.55
CA LEU A 106 1.67 7.54 -7.93
C LEU A 106 1.47 6.23 -8.72
N ALA A 107 1.71 5.08 -8.09
CA ALA A 107 1.46 3.77 -8.68
C ALA A 107 -0.04 3.54 -8.94
N VAL A 108 -0.90 3.87 -7.98
CA VAL A 108 -2.36 3.80 -8.13
C VAL A 108 -2.81 4.69 -9.28
N PHE A 109 -2.37 5.95 -9.30
CA PHE A 109 -2.73 6.91 -10.36
C PHE A 109 -2.29 6.42 -11.74
N THR A 110 -1.05 5.98 -11.88
CA THR A 110 -0.50 5.45 -13.14
C THR A 110 -1.26 4.22 -13.60
N THR A 111 -1.56 3.30 -12.68
CA THR A 111 -2.30 2.06 -12.98
C THR A 111 -3.75 2.36 -13.36
N PHE A 112 -4.39 3.32 -12.68
CA PHE A 112 -5.74 3.77 -12.98
C PHE A 112 -5.82 4.38 -14.38
N LEU A 113 -4.89 5.26 -14.76
CA LEU A 113 -4.83 5.81 -16.12
C LEU A 113 -4.71 4.70 -17.17
N MET A 114 -3.87 3.70 -16.94
CA MET A 114 -3.70 2.56 -17.86
C MET A 114 -4.94 1.67 -17.93
N ALA A 115 -5.65 1.47 -16.81
CA ALA A 115 -6.84 0.63 -16.73
C ALA A 115 -8.11 1.34 -17.22
N MET A 116 -8.10 2.68 -17.31
CA MET A 116 -9.26 3.50 -17.63
C MET A 116 -9.96 3.11 -18.95
N PRO A 117 -9.24 2.80 -20.04
CA PRO A 117 -9.85 2.28 -21.26
C PRO A 117 -10.67 1.01 -21.05
N ALA A 118 -10.14 0.05 -20.29
CA ALA A 118 -10.83 -1.20 -19.99
C ALA A 118 -12.07 -0.97 -19.11
N LEU A 119 -12.07 0.06 -18.27
CA LEU A 119 -13.23 0.47 -17.48
C LEU A 119 -14.33 1.08 -18.36
N ILE A 120 -13.98 1.95 -19.31
CA ILE A 120 -14.96 2.53 -20.24
C ILE A 120 -15.53 1.47 -21.18
N GLU A 121 -14.68 0.59 -21.71
CA GLU A 121 -15.09 -0.44 -22.67
C GLU A 121 -15.86 -1.58 -22.01
N SER A 122 -16.03 -1.57 -20.68
CA SER A 122 -16.73 -2.61 -19.91
C SER A 122 -16.20 -4.04 -20.17
N THR A 123 -14.90 -4.15 -20.42
CA THR A 123 -14.20 -5.40 -20.80
C THR A 123 -13.33 -5.89 -19.63
N PRO A 124 -13.90 -6.61 -18.64
CA PRO A 124 -13.24 -6.92 -17.37
C PRO A 124 -11.98 -7.79 -17.51
N GLN A 125 -11.87 -8.53 -18.62
CA GLN A 125 -10.68 -9.32 -18.96
C GLN A 125 -9.41 -8.48 -19.10
N PHE A 126 -9.52 -7.21 -19.53
CA PHE A 126 -8.38 -6.32 -19.70
C PHE A 126 -7.97 -5.60 -18.40
N LEU A 127 -8.75 -5.76 -17.32
CA LEU A 127 -8.36 -5.26 -16.00
C LEU A 127 -7.40 -6.19 -15.28
N ALA A 128 -7.34 -7.47 -15.66
CA ALA A 128 -6.55 -8.48 -14.96
C ALA A 128 -5.05 -8.09 -14.79
N PRO A 129 -4.35 -7.55 -15.81
CA PRO A 129 -2.94 -7.14 -15.68
C PRO A 129 -2.71 -6.01 -14.67
N HIS A 130 -3.73 -5.17 -14.42
CA HIS A 130 -3.61 -4.00 -13.55
C HIS A 130 -3.91 -4.32 -12.08
N ARG A 131 -4.58 -5.44 -11.80
CA ARG A 131 -4.99 -5.81 -10.43
C ARG A 131 -3.81 -5.92 -9.47
N PRO A 132 -2.72 -6.66 -9.78
CA PRO A 132 -1.65 -6.87 -8.80
C PRO A 132 -1.02 -5.56 -8.35
N ALA A 133 -0.82 -4.60 -9.26
CA ALA A 133 -0.29 -3.28 -8.92
C ALA A 133 -1.21 -2.52 -7.95
N LEU A 134 -2.53 -2.51 -8.20
CA LEU A 134 -3.47 -1.84 -7.29
C LEU A 134 -3.51 -2.50 -5.90
N TRP A 135 -3.55 -3.83 -5.85
CA TRP A 135 -3.54 -4.58 -4.59
C TRP A 135 -2.25 -4.34 -3.80
N LEU A 136 -1.09 -4.37 -4.46
CA LEU A 136 0.20 -4.18 -3.80
C LEU A 136 0.41 -2.74 -3.36
N ALA A 137 -0.05 -1.74 -4.13
CA ALA A 137 0.00 -0.34 -3.70
C ALA A 137 -0.91 -0.09 -2.48
N GLY A 138 -2.12 -0.66 -2.47
CA GLY A 138 -3.00 -0.61 -1.29
C GLY A 138 -2.40 -1.32 -0.07
N LEU A 139 -1.75 -2.46 -0.29
CA LEU A 139 -1.04 -3.17 0.77
C LEU A 139 0.17 -2.36 1.28
N ALA A 140 0.91 -1.67 0.42
CA ALA A 140 2.02 -0.81 0.83
C ALA A 140 1.53 0.34 1.72
N ALA A 141 0.43 1.02 1.34
CA ALA A 141 -0.15 2.09 2.14
C ALA A 141 -0.66 1.61 3.51
N THR A 142 -1.30 0.44 3.57
CA THR A 142 -1.77 -0.13 4.84
C THR A 142 -0.61 -0.56 5.74
N LEU A 143 0.44 -1.18 5.18
CA LEU A 143 1.65 -1.54 5.92
C LEU A 143 2.41 -0.30 6.41
N SER A 144 2.50 0.76 5.58
CA SER A 144 3.05 2.08 5.95
C SER A 144 2.32 2.67 7.15
N MET A 145 0.97 2.65 7.12
CA MET A 145 0.14 3.11 8.23
C MET A 145 0.37 2.31 9.51
N ILE A 146 0.44 0.97 9.41
CA ILE A 146 0.68 0.10 10.58
C ILE A 146 2.07 0.35 11.14
N GLU A 147 3.10 0.44 10.30
CA GLU A 147 4.49 0.68 10.71
C GLU A 147 4.59 2.02 11.45
N ARG A 148 3.94 3.07 10.93
CA ARG A 148 3.84 4.39 11.58
C ARG A 148 3.20 4.32 12.98
N ILE A 149 2.13 3.56 13.16
CA ILE A 149 1.44 3.39 14.46
C ILE A 149 2.29 2.60 15.45
N VAL A 150 3.01 1.59 14.97
CA VAL A 150 3.91 0.79 15.81
C VAL A 150 5.11 1.63 16.28
N GLU A 151 5.65 2.47 15.39
CA GLU A 151 6.78 3.36 15.66
C GLU A 151 6.42 4.51 16.60
N SER A 152 5.22 5.09 16.47
CA SER A 152 4.73 6.13 17.38
C SER A 152 4.38 5.61 18.78
N GLY A 153 4.33 4.28 18.98
CA GLY A 153 4.00 3.67 20.26
C GLY A 153 2.55 3.85 20.69
N ASP A 154 1.69 4.34 19.79
CA ASP A 154 0.30 4.76 20.06
C ASP A 154 -0.69 3.59 20.07
N LEU A 155 -0.18 2.35 20.04
CA LEU A 155 -0.91 1.15 20.43
C LEU A 155 -1.14 1.16 21.95
N LYS A 156 -1.93 2.11 22.43
CA LYS A 156 -2.64 1.94 23.68
C LYS A 156 -3.68 0.86 23.37
N PRO A 157 -3.55 -0.39 23.88
CA PRO A 157 -4.68 -1.29 23.81
C PRO A 157 -5.86 -0.50 24.37
N ALA A 158 -6.96 -0.43 23.63
CA ALA A 158 -8.20 0.04 24.21
C ALA A 158 -8.40 -0.85 25.42
N ALA A 159 -8.03 -0.34 26.60
CA ALA A 159 -8.41 -0.92 27.85
C ALA A 159 -9.91 -0.80 27.77
N ILE A 160 -10.55 -1.89 27.34
CA ILE A 160 -11.96 -2.09 27.57
C ILE A 160 -12.01 -1.98 29.08
N ALA A 161 -12.39 -0.80 29.57
CA ALA A 161 -12.65 -0.62 30.97
C ALA A 161 -13.64 -1.74 31.27
N ALA A 162 -13.22 -2.71 32.08
CA ALA A 162 -14.12 -3.74 32.53
C ALA A 162 -15.39 -3.00 32.95
N PRO A 163 -16.57 -3.33 32.40
CA PRO A 163 -17.80 -2.62 32.76
C PRO A 163 -17.78 -2.52 34.27
N SER A 164 -17.96 -1.32 34.83
CA SER A 164 -17.93 -1.15 36.26
C SER A 164 -18.95 -2.14 36.82
N VAL A 165 -18.45 -3.26 37.36
CA VAL A 165 -19.31 -4.23 38.00
C VAL A 165 -19.66 -3.53 39.29
N ALA A 166 -20.71 -2.71 39.23
CA ALA A 166 -21.37 -2.18 40.40
C ALA A 166 -21.72 -3.42 41.21
N LEU A 167 -20.98 -3.63 42.30
CA LEU A 167 -21.24 -4.74 43.20
C LEU A 167 -22.73 -4.65 43.58
N PRO A 168 -23.50 -5.75 43.45
CA PRO A 168 -24.90 -5.71 43.83
C PRO A 168 -25.01 -5.26 45.29
N PRO A 169 -26.01 -4.43 45.65
CA PRO A 169 -26.14 -3.88 46.98
C PRO A 169 -26.11 -5.00 48.03
N ARG A 170 -25.38 -4.77 49.12
CA ARG A 170 -25.13 -5.74 50.20
C ARG A 170 -26.46 -6.25 50.74
N ARG A 171 -26.87 -7.45 50.33
CA ARG A 171 -28.09 -8.09 50.83
C ARG A 171 -27.82 -8.61 52.24
N ASN A 172 -28.57 -8.11 53.22
CA ASN A 172 -28.47 -8.57 54.61
C ASN A 172 -28.81 -10.07 54.68
N GLY A 173 -27.97 -10.86 55.34
CA GLY A 173 -28.15 -12.30 55.53
C GLY A 173 -27.23 -13.20 54.70
N VAL A 174 -26.32 -12.66 53.90
CA VAL A 174 -25.30 -13.46 53.19
C VAL A 174 -23.99 -13.44 53.98
N GLY A 175 -23.53 -14.61 54.43
CA GLY A 175 -22.31 -14.75 55.24
C GLY A 175 -21.07 -14.18 54.56
N ALA A 176 -20.19 -13.55 55.37
CA ALA A 176 -18.98 -12.84 54.92
C ALA A 176 -18.10 -13.65 53.96
N LEU A 177 -18.05 -14.97 54.14
CA LEU A 177 -17.31 -15.93 53.30
C LEU A 177 -17.70 -15.89 51.82
N ARG A 178 -18.98 -15.64 51.49
CA ARG A 178 -19.43 -15.57 50.09
C ARG A 178 -18.99 -14.27 49.41
N TRP A 179 -18.89 -13.18 50.17
CA TRP A 179 -18.37 -11.91 49.66
C TRP A 179 -16.86 -11.96 49.41
N ASP A 180 -16.12 -12.74 50.22
CA ASP A 180 -14.69 -12.95 50.02
C ASP A 180 -14.38 -13.89 48.85
N TYR A 181 -15.28 -14.84 48.57
CA TYR A 181 -15.21 -15.63 47.34
C TYR A 181 -15.42 -14.77 46.09
N LEU A 182 -16.47 -13.93 46.08
CA LEU A 182 -16.75 -13.03 44.96
C LEU A 182 -15.68 -11.97 44.74
N ARG A 183 -15.06 -11.43 45.82
CA ARG A 183 -13.91 -10.53 45.71
C ARG A 183 -12.68 -11.21 45.10
N ARG A 184 -12.40 -12.46 45.48
CA ARG A 184 -11.30 -13.24 44.87
C ARG A 184 -11.57 -13.60 43.41
N ALA A 185 -12.81 -13.91 43.06
CA ALA A 185 -13.22 -14.19 41.68
C ALA A 185 -13.20 -12.93 40.79
N ALA A 186 -13.59 -11.77 41.31
CA ALA A 186 -13.57 -10.49 40.58
C ALA A 186 -12.16 -9.87 40.49
N ALA A 187 -11.27 -10.20 41.42
CA ALA A 187 -9.90 -9.72 41.43
C ALA A 187 -8.96 -10.45 40.46
N GLY A 188 -9.42 -11.54 39.82
CA GLY A 188 -8.76 -12.21 38.70
C GLY A 188 -7.36 -12.76 39.01
N SER A 189 -7.24 -14.08 39.11
CA SER A 189 -5.99 -14.80 38.80
C SER A 189 -5.59 -14.63 37.34
#